data_AF-A0A183TZ54-F1
#
_entry.id   AF-A0A183TZ54-F1
#
_cell.length_a   1.000
_cell.length_b   1.000
_cell.length_c   1.000
_cell.angle_alpha   90.00
_cell.angle_beta   90.00
_cell.angle_gamma   90.00
#
_symmetry.space_group_name_H-M   'P 1'
#
loop_
_entity.id
_entity.type
_entity.pdbx_description
1 polymer ?
#
loop_
_entity_poly.entity_id
_entity_poly.type
_entity_poly.pdbx_seq_one_letter_code
_entity_poly.pdbx_strand_id
1 'polypeptide(L)'
;MVFYEYTMKSETVLLDEKSPKGAKLVSKINATYAFEILHYDKDGDILARYRLLKCHSGSCEYRMPDVYVDFIQGGNNIVGIFASLNDGEKPTWTALLSVINIINTPAISGAGDEQNVVTPYGLCHYRFWKPEDKKFKRRINSCHLDGVRNHSLVHGVTIHHYEQNVLYMSV
;
A
#
# COMPACT_ATOMS: atom_id res chain seq x y z
N MET A 1 4.81 12.51 16.82
CA MET A 1 4.63 12.40 15.35
C MET A 1 5.90 11.79 14.78
N VAL A 2 5.79 10.69 14.03
CA VAL A 2 6.96 10.02 13.44
C VAL A 2 6.87 10.16 11.92
N PHE A 3 7.94 10.63 11.31
CA PHE A 3 8.03 10.95 9.89
C PHE A 3 9.22 10.21 9.26
N TYR A 4 8.97 9.59 8.11
CA TYR A 4 9.99 8.87 7.35
C TYR A 4 9.91 9.27 5.87
N GLU A 5 11.08 9.45 5.25
CA GLU A 5 11.20 9.63 3.81
C GLU A 5 11.79 8.37 3.18
N TYR A 6 11.08 7.84 2.18
CA TYR A 6 11.51 6.67 1.43
C TYR A 6 11.69 6.99 -0.03
N THR A 7 12.77 6.50 -0.63
CA THR A 7 12.94 6.52 -2.09
C THR A 7 12.55 5.15 -2.64
N MET A 8 11.54 5.12 -3.50
CA MET A 8 11.10 3.93 -4.22
C MET A 8 11.66 3.96 -5.63
N LYS A 9 12.23 2.83 -6.05
CA LYS A 9 12.56 2.55 -7.46
C LYS A 9 11.78 1.31 -7.89
N SER A 10 10.99 1.44 -8.93
CA SER A 10 10.15 0.37 -9.47
C SER A 10 10.36 0.21 -10.97
N GLU A 11 10.29 -1.03 -11.42
CA GLU A 11 10.26 -1.40 -12.83
C GLU A 11 9.11 -2.39 -13.04
N THR A 12 8.18 -2.02 -13.91
CA THR A 12 7.02 -2.85 -14.29
C THR A 12 7.18 -3.23 -15.76
N VAL A 13 7.11 -4.53 -16.04
CA VAL A 13 7.21 -5.07 -17.39
C VAL A 13 5.88 -5.71 -17.76
N LEU A 14 5.18 -5.18 -18.76
CA LEU A 14 4.03 -5.84 -19.35
C LEU A 14 4.51 -6.76 -20.47
N LEU A 15 4.13 -8.03 -20.34
CA LEU A 15 4.35 -9.07 -21.35
C LEU A 15 2.99 -9.36 -21.99
N ASP A 16 2.85 -9.05 -23.27
CA ASP A 16 1.69 -9.45 -24.05
C ASP A 16 2.06 -10.68 -24.88
N GLU A 17 1.34 -11.77 -24.67
CA GLU A 17 1.56 -13.04 -25.38
C GLU A 17 1.33 -12.92 -26.89
N LYS A 18 0.55 -11.92 -27.33
CA LYS A 18 0.26 -11.64 -28.74
C LYS A 18 1.22 -10.62 -29.36
N SER A 19 2.03 -9.97 -28.54
CA SER A 19 3.00 -8.98 -29.02
C SER A 19 4.18 -9.66 -29.72
N PRO A 20 4.80 -9.01 -30.72
CA PRO A 20 5.98 -9.55 -31.40
C PRO A 20 7.06 -9.99 -30.40
N LYS A 21 7.74 -11.11 -30.66
CA LYS A 21 8.84 -11.60 -29.81
C LYS A 21 9.82 -10.46 -29.52
N GLY A 22 9.82 -9.95 -28.29
CA GLY A 22 10.72 -8.88 -27.83
C GLY A 22 10.06 -7.53 -27.53
N ALA A 23 8.79 -7.31 -27.89
CA ALA A 23 8.05 -6.13 -27.47
C ALA A 23 7.70 -6.24 -25.98
N LYS A 24 8.49 -5.55 -25.14
CA LYS A 24 8.26 -5.41 -23.71
C LYS A 24 7.90 -3.95 -23.44
N LEU A 25 6.72 -3.70 -22.90
CA LEU A 25 6.42 -2.38 -22.35
C LEU A 25 7.04 -2.32 -20.96
N VAL A 26 8.08 -1.50 -20.81
CA VAL A 26 8.76 -1.30 -19.52
C VAL A 26 8.44 0.09 -19.01
N SER A 27 7.82 0.16 -17.83
CA SER A 27 7.61 1.41 -17.09
C SER A 27 8.50 1.43 -15.86
N LYS A 28 9.24 2.53 -15.68
CA LYS A 28 10.12 2.72 -14.52
C LYS A 28 9.69 3.97 -13.76
N ILE A 29 9.63 3.87 -12.44
CA ILE A 29 9.31 5.01 -11.55
C ILE A 29 10.41 5.11 -10.50
N ASN A 30 10.92 6.33 -10.30
CA ASN A 30 11.82 6.69 -9.22
C ASN A 30 11.24 7.92 -8.51
N ALA A 31 10.80 7.74 -7.28
CA ALA A 31 10.11 8.79 -6.54
C ALA A 31 10.38 8.68 -5.03
N THR A 32 10.37 9.83 -4.36
CA THR A 32 10.43 9.96 -2.91
C THR A 32 9.03 10.16 -2.35
N TYR A 33 8.72 9.39 -1.32
CA TYR A 33 7.44 9.39 -0.62
C TYR A 33 7.67 9.64 0.86
N ALA A 34 6.73 10.32 1.50
CA ALA A 34 6.67 10.42 2.94
C ALA A 34 5.71 9.38 3.52
N PHE A 35 6.08 8.85 4.69
CA PHE A 35 5.26 8.02 5.55
C PHE A 35 5.19 8.69 6.93
N GLU A 36 3.97 8.98 7.38
CA GLU A 36 3.69 9.73 8.59
C GLU A 36 2.73 8.95 9.48
N ILE A 37 3.11 8.68 10.72
CA ILE A 37 2.17 8.16 11.72
C ILE A 37 1.39 9.34 12.31
N LEU A 38 0.09 9.41 12.01
CA LEU A 38 -0.81 10.46 12.46
C LEU A 38 -1.42 10.14 13.82
N HIS A 39 -1.78 8.87 14.03
CA HIS A 39 -2.37 8.38 15.26
C HIS A 39 -1.88 6.96 15.54
N TYR A 40 -1.77 6.63 16.82
CA TYR A 40 -1.63 5.28 17.32
C TYR A 40 -2.42 5.17 18.61
N ASP A 41 -3.06 4.04 18.84
CA ASP A 41 -3.78 3.78 20.08
C ASP A 41 -3.09 2.72 20.96
N LYS A 42 -3.74 2.37 22.07
CA LYS A 42 -3.25 1.38 23.05
C LYS A 42 -3.40 -0.07 22.57
N ASP A 43 -4.29 -0.32 21.62
CA ASP A 43 -4.61 -1.65 21.08
C ASP A 43 -3.74 -1.97 19.86
N GLY A 44 -2.94 -0.99 19.41
CA GLY A 44 -1.95 -1.10 18.35
C GLY A 44 -2.48 -0.66 16.99
N ASP A 45 -3.68 -0.08 16.92
CA ASP A 45 -4.20 0.52 15.69
C ASP A 45 -3.39 1.77 15.34
N ILE A 46 -2.95 1.85 14.08
CA ILE A 46 -2.14 2.94 13.55
C ILE A 46 -2.82 3.52 12.33
N LEU A 47 -3.06 4.83 12.37
CA LEU A 47 -3.41 5.61 11.19
C LEU A 47 -2.17 6.31 10.65
N ALA A 48 -1.77 5.95 9.43
CA ALA A 48 -0.67 6.57 8.74
C ALA A 48 -1.09 7.30 7.46
N ARG A 49 -0.32 8.32 7.06
CA ARG A 49 -0.44 9.02 5.79
C ARG A 49 0.77 8.76 4.91
N TYR A 50 0.49 8.49 3.65
CA TYR A 50 1.46 8.34 2.57
C TYR A 50 1.25 9.47 1.58
N ARG A 51 2.33 10.11 1.14
CA ARG A 51 2.28 11.20 0.14
C ARG A 51 3.49 11.20 -0.76
N LEU A 52 3.29 11.54 -2.03
CA LEU A 52 4.40 11.79 -2.96
C LEU A 52 5.08 13.12 -2.59
N LEU A 53 6.39 13.09 -2.32
CA LEU A 53 7.16 14.31 -2.09
C LEU A 53 7.80 14.81 -3.38
N LYS A 54 8.43 13.90 -4.13
CA LYS A 54 9.18 14.25 -5.34
C LYS A 54 9.22 13.09 -6.31
N CYS A 55 8.87 13.35 -7.57
CA CYS A 55 9.20 12.43 -8.66
C CYS A 55 10.59 12.78 -9.22
N HIS A 56 11.48 11.80 -9.30
CA HIS A 56 12.82 11.97 -9.88
C HIS A 56 12.85 11.52 -11.34
N SER A 57 12.16 10.44 -11.68
CA SER A 57 11.99 9.97 -13.06
C SER A 57 10.81 9.02 -13.21
N GLY A 58 10.32 8.87 -14.45
CA GLY A 58 9.16 8.03 -14.79
C GLY A 58 7.86 8.82 -14.94
N SER A 59 6.78 8.11 -15.26
CA SER A 59 5.45 8.72 -15.47
C SER A 59 4.76 9.03 -14.14
N CYS A 60 5.18 10.10 -13.46
CA CYS A 60 4.47 10.62 -12.29
C CYS A 60 3.50 11.78 -12.62
N GLU A 61 3.31 12.08 -13.91
CA GLU A 61 2.50 13.20 -14.41
C GLU A 61 1.00 12.90 -14.35
N TYR A 62 0.53 12.48 -13.18
CA TYR A 62 -0.88 12.28 -12.88
C TYR A 62 -1.14 12.63 -11.41
N ARG A 63 -2.40 12.89 -11.08
CA ARG A 63 -2.79 13.22 -9.72
C ARG A 63 -2.60 12.01 -8.81
N MET A 64 -1.68 12.12 -7.86
CA MET A 64 -1.46 11.14 -6.78
C MET A 64 -1.95 11.73 -5.46
N PRO A 65 -3.21 11.45 -5.06
CA PRO A 65 -3.72 11.95 -3.79
C PRO A 65 -2.97 11.32 -2.61
N ASP A 66 -2.93 12.05 -1.50
CA ASP A 66 -2.48 11.50 -0.22
C ASP A 66 -3.35 10.29 0.14
N VAL A 67 -2.70 9.22 0.57
CA VAL A 67 -3.38 7.98 0.96
C VAL A 67 -3.18 7.76 2.45
N TYR A 68 -4.28 7.51 3.16
CA TYR A 68 -4.32 7.20 4.56
C TYR A 68 -4.55 5.70 4.72
N VAL A 69 -3.78 5.06 5.59
CA VAL A 69 -3.82 3.62 5.80
C VAL A 69 -3.99 3.36 7.28
N ASP A 70 -5.00 2.57 7.58
CA ASP A 70 -5.29 2.06 8.91
C ASP A 70 -4.80 0.61 9.00
N PHE A 71 -3.93 0.33 9.97
CA PHE A 71 -3.34 -0.99 10.17
C PHE A 71 -2.97 -1.25 11.62
N ILE A 72 -2.98 -2.53 12.01
CA ILE A 72 -2.61 -2.96 13.37
C ILE A 72 -1.11 -3.29 13.45
N GLN A 73 -0.42 -2.69 14.42
CA GLN A 73 0.98 -2.97 14.74
C GLN A 73 1.16 -4.44 15.11
N GLY A 74 2.13 -5.11 14.46
CA GLY A 74 2.40 -6.54 14.71
C GLY A 74 1.41 -7.51 14.05
N GLY A 75 0.23 -7.03 13.65
CA GLY A 75 -0.68 -7.74 12.75
C GLY A 75 -0.37 -7.50 11.27
N ASN A 76 0.32 -6.40 10.93
CA ASN A 76 0.66 -5.95 9.56
C ASN A 76 -0.49 -6.05 8.54
N ASN A 77 -1.73 -6.14 9.01
CA ASN A 77 -2.91 -6.27 8.18
C ASN A 77 -3.50 -4.89 8.00
N ILE A 78 -3.64 -4.49 6.74
CA ILE A 78 -4.33 -3.26 6.39
C ILE A 78 -5.82 -3.47 6.70
N VAL A 79 -6.36 -2.65 7.59
CA VAL A 79 -7.77 -2.61 7.96
C VAL A 79 -8.54 -1.74 6.96
N GLY A 80 -7.97 -0.59 6.60
CA GLY A 80 -8.59 0.39 5.71
C GLY A 80 -7.59 1.19 4.89
N ILE A 81 -8.03 1.62 3.70
CA ILE A 81 -7.29 2.54 2.82
C ILE A 81 -8.24 3.67 2.42
N PHE A 82 -7.81 4.90 2.63
CA PHE A 82 -8.55 6.11 2.30
C PHE A 82 -7.69 7.05 1.45
N ALA A 83 -8.29 7.87 0.59
CA ALA A 83 -7.55 8.82 -0.25
C ALA A 83 -8.17 10.21 -0.16
N SER A 84 -7.32 11.24 -0.17
CA SER A 84 -7.77 12.64 -0.22
C SER A 84 -8.18 13.03 -1.64
N LEU A 85 -9.45 12.86 -1.96
CA LEU A 85 -10.02 13.15 -3.28
C LEU A 85 -10.65 14.55 -3.32
N ASN A 86 -10.63 15.19 -4.49
CA ASN A 86 -11.44 16.37 -4.74
C ASN A 86 -12.91 15.98 -5.03
N ASP A 87 -13.83 16.95 -4.96
CA ASP A 87 -15.23 16.73 -5.33
C ASP A 87 -15.38 16.15 -6.74
N GLY A 88 -16.08 15.02 -6.85
CA GLY A 88 -16.29 14.30 -8.11
C GLY A 88 -15.09 13.49 -8.61
N GLU A 89 -13.93 13.54 -7.94
CA GLU A 89 -12.78 12.71 -8.26
C GLU A 89 -13.03 11.26 -7.85
N LYS A 90 -12.70 10.32 -8.75
CA LYS A 90 -12.77 8.89 -8.47
C LYS A 90 -11.41 8.37 -8.02
N PRO A 91 -11.37 7.44 -7.05
CA PRO A 91 -10.13 6.80 -6.67
C PRO A 91 -9.53 6.05 -7.86
N THR A 92 -8.24 6.23 -8.07
CA THR A 92 -7.47 5.52 -9.11
C THR A 92 -6.33 4.75 -8.48
N TRP A 93 -5.87 3.71 -9.17
CA TRP A 93 -4.68 3.01 -8.78
C TRP A 93 -3.45 3.88 -9.01
N THR A 94 -2.66 4.11 -7.96
CA THR A 94 -1.44 4.93 -8.02
C THR A 94 -0.23 4.15 -7.56
N ALA A 95 0.96 4.62 -7.92
CA ALA A 95 2.22 4.04 -7.45
C ALA A 95 2.34 4.06 -5.91
N LEU A 96 1.61 4.95 -5.23
CA LEU A 96 1.56 5.05 -3.78
C LEU A 96 0.93 3.79 -3.14
N LEU A 97 -0.08 3.19 -3.79
CA LEU A 97 -0.65 1.92 -3.32
C LEU A 97 0.38 0.79 -3.38
N SER A 98 1.28 0.80 -4.37
CA SER A 98 2.38 -0.16 -4.43
C SER A 98 3.34 0.03 -3.26
N VAL A 99 3.68 1.28 -2.91
CA VAL A 99 4.53 1.60 -1.74
C VAL A 99 3.90 1.10 -0.44
N ILE A 100 2.60 1.35 -0.26
CA ILE A 100 1.83 0.91 0.91
C ILE A 100 1.88 -0.61 1.06
N ASN A 101 1.70 -1.36 -0.04
CA ASN A 101 1.75 -2.82 -0.01
C ASN A 101 3.16 -3.40 0.12
N ILE A 102 4.21 -2.63 -0.21
CA ILE A 102 5.60 -3.03 0.03
C ILE A 102 5.92 -2.90 1.52
N ILE A 103 5.52 -1.77 2.13
CA ILE A 103 5.80 -1.46 3.54
C ILE A 103 4.93 -2.32 4.46
N ASN A 104 3.63 -2.35 4.22
CA ASN A 104 2.70 -3.16 4.99
C ASN A 104 2.77 -4.61 4.50
N THR A 105 3.06 -5.51 5.43
CA THR A 105 3.34 -6.91 5.12
C THR A 105 2.40 -7.84 5.88
N PRO A 106 1.19 -8.09 5.34
CA PRO A 106 0.19 -8.94 5.99
C PRO A 106 0.83 -10.24 6.48
N ALA A 107 0.64 -10.53 7.76
CA ALA A 107 1.20 -11.71 8.40
C ALA A 107 0.31 -12.16 9.57
N ILE A 108 0.20 -13.46 9.74
CA ILE A 108 -0.43 -14.12 10.88
C ILE A 108 0.70 -14.44 11.86
N SER A 109 0.63 -13.85 13.05
CA SER A 109 1.60 -14.09 14.11
C SER A 109 1.65 -15.57 14.47
N GLY A 110 2.86 -16.14 14.54
CA GLY A 110 3.08 -17.55 14.86
C GLY A 110 2.81 -18.54 13.72
N ALA A 111 2.36 -18.10 12.53
CA ALA A 111 2.09 -18.99 11.39
C ALA A 111 3.36 -19.47 10.65
N GLY A 112 4.53 -18.90 10.99
CA GLY A 112 5.79 -19.21 10.34
C GLY A 112 5.99 -18.51 9.01
N ASP A 113 6.96 -19.03 8.24
CA ASP A 113 7.44 -18.40 7.00
C ASP A 113 6.47 -18.58 5.82
N GLU A 114 5.67 -19.65 5.79
CA GLU A 114 4.67 -19.90 4.74
C GLU A 114 3.26 -19.80 5.33
N GLN A 115 2.43 -18.94 4.75
CA GLN A 115 1.13 -18.62 5.32
C GLN A 115 0.15 -18.09 4.28
N ASN A 116 -1.13 -18.38 4.48
CA ASN A 116 -2.22 -17.82 3.69
C ASN A 116 -2.80 -16.64 4.47
N VAL A 117 -2.69 -15.43 3.93
CA VAL A 117 -3.07 -14.20 4.61
C VAL A 117 -4.21 -13.53 3.86
N VAL A 118 -5.23 -13.12 4.61
CA VAL A 118 -6.33 -12.29 4.09
C VAL A 118 -5.80 -10.87 3.91
N THR A 119 -5.82 -10.39 2.68
CA THR A 119 -5.46 -9.02 2.31
C THR A 119 -6.71 -8.25 1.91
N PRO A 120 -6.66 -6.90 1.83
CA PRO A 120 -7.77 -6.13 1.27
C PRO A 120 -8.21 -6.55 -0.14
N TYR A 121 -7.33 -7.23 -0.89
CA TYR A 121 -7.58 -7.65 -2.28
C TYR A 121 -8.01 -9.12 -2.40
N GLY A 122 -8.05 -9.88 -1.31
CA GLY A 122 -8.35 -11.31 -1.31
C GLY A 122 -7.35 -12.14 -0.51
N LEU A 123 -7.49 -13.46 -0.61
CA LEU A 123 -6.64 -14.42 0.09
C LEU A 123 -5.39 -14.71 -0.74
N CYS A 124 -4.21 -14.46 -0.18
CA CYS A 124 -2.94 -14.66 -0.88
C CYS A 124 -2.02 -15.58 -0.09
N HIS A 125 -1.23 -16.38 -0.81
CA HIS A 125 -0.17 -17.17 -0.21
C HIS A 125 1.11 -16.34 -0.13
N TYR A 126 1.65 -16.22 1.09
CA TYR A 126 2.85 -15.49 1.43
C TYR A 126 3.95 -16.46 1.85
N ARG A 127 5.15 -16.24 1.32
CA ARG A 127 6.37 -16.87 1.77
C ARG A 127 7.39 -15.83 2.19
N PHE A 128 7.86 -15.93 3.41
CA PHE A 128 8.90 -15.11 4.01
C PHE A 128 10.20 -15.89 4.09
N TRP A 129 11.32 -15.21 3.90
CA TRP A 129 12.62 -15.79 4.21
C TRP A 129 13.65 -14.70 4.45
N LYS A 130 14.67 -15.05 5.23
CA LYS A 130 15.84 -14.21 5.48
C LYS A 130 17.07 -14.91 4.92
N PRO A 131 17.57 -14.54 3.73
CA PRO A 131 18.83 -15.04 3.22
C PRO A 131 20.00 -14.55 4.08
N GLU A 132 21.16 -15.16 3.87
CA GLU A 132 22.43 -14.86 4.55
C GLU A 132 22.83 -13.38 4.47
N ASP A 133 22.34 -12.65 3.45
CA ASP A 133 22.59 -11.22 3.24
C ASP A 133 21.78 -10.28 4.16
N LYS A 134 21.10 -10.82 5.18
CA LYS A 134 20.24 -10.10 6.15
C LYS A 134 19.07 -9.35 5.52
N LYS A 135 18.74 -9.57 4.24
CA LYS A 135 17.62 -8.90 3.58
C LYS A 135 16.34 -9.70 3.79
N PHE A 136 15.34 -9.10 4.44
CA PHE A 136 14.03 -9.73 4.49
C PHE A 136 13.45 -9.83 3.07
N LYS A 137 13.06 -11.03 2.65
CA LYS A 137 12.43 -11.27 1.36
C LYS A 137 11.06 -11.88 1.56
N ARG A 138 10.16 -11.51 0.66
CA ARG A 138 8.77 -11.94 0.64
C ARG A 138 8.38 -12.28 -0.79
N ARG A 139 7.66 -13.38 -0.96
CA ARG A 139 6.99 -13.75 -2.20
C ARG A 139 5.50 -13.85 -1.92
N ILE A 140 4.71 -13.25 -2.80
CA ILE A 140 3.26 -13.35 -2.80
C ILE A 140 2.89 -14.11 -4.08
N ASN A 141 2.09 -15.17 -3.96
CA ASN A 141 1.58 -15.90 -5.10
C ASN A 141 0.19 -16.50 -4.78
N SER A 142 -0.40 -17.18 -5.78
CA SER A 142 -1.64 -17.94 -5.61
C SER A 142 -2.78 -17.13 -4.96
N CYS A 143 -2.86 -15.85 -5.29
CA CYS A 143 -3.89 -14.96 -4.76
C CYS A 143 -5.25 -15.33 -5.36
N HIS A 144 -6.18 -15.73 -4.50
CA HIS A 144 -7.58 -15.82 -4.84
C HIS A 144 -8.21 -14.46 -4.56
N LEU A 145 -8.34 -13.66 -5.64
CA LEU A 145 -9.02 -12.37 -5.64
C LEU A 145 -10.53 -12.61 -5.63
N ASP A 146 -11.00 -13.36 -4.64
CA ASP A 146 -12.41 -13.72 -4.53
C ASP A 146 -13.19 -12.49 -4.10
N GLY A 147 -14.31 -12.24 -4.78
CA GLY A 147 -15.15 -11.04 -4.69
C GLY A 147 -15.86 -10.83 -3.35
N VAL A 148 -15.25 -11.19 -2.22
CA VAL A 148 -15.74 -10.83 -0.87
C VAL A 148 -15.89 -9.30 -0.75
N ARG A 149 -15.17 -8.54 -1.59
CA ARG A 149 -15.48 -7.18 -1.98
C ARG A 149 -15.35 -7.08 -3.51
N ASN A 150 -16.25 -6.37 -4.18
CA ASN A 150 -16.13 -6.02 -5.59
C ASN A 150 -14.71 -5.47 -5.84
N HIS A 151 -13.95 -5.96 -6.83
CA HIS A 151 -12.52 -5.62 -7.01
C HIS A 151 -12.27 -4.70 -8.23
N SER A 152 -13.23 -4.63 -9.15
CA SER A 152 -13.31 -3.59 -10.19
C SER A 152 -13.78 -2.24 -9.63
N LEU A 153 -14.27 -2.27 -8.40
CA LEU A 153 -14.57 -1.14 -7.54
C LEU A 153 -13.88 -1.45 -6.22
N VAL A 154 -12.65 -0.98 -5.95
CA VAL A 154 -12.21 -0.81 -4.55
C VAL A 154 -13.41 -0.21 -3.83
N HIS A 155 -14.12 -1.01 -3.02
CA HIS A 155 -15.50 -0.74 -2.63
C HIS A 155 -15.45 0.42 -1.65
N GLY A 156 -15.43 1.63 -2.22
CA GLY A 156 -14.93 2.79 -1.52
C GLY A 156 -13.44 2.65 -1.15
N VAL A 157 -12.61 3.52 -1.72
CA VAL A 157 -12.14 4.57 -0.80
C VAL A 157 -13.42 5.14 -0.23
N THR A 158 -13.89 4.60 0.90
CA THR A 158 -15.14 5.04 1.47
C THR A 158 -14.93 6.52 1.71
N ILE A 159 -15.64 7.38 0.97
CA ILE A 159 -15.57 8.81 1.20
C ILE A 159 -16.26 9.01 2.54
N HIS A 160 -15.48 8.87 3.61
CA HIS A 160 -15.88 9.34 4.90
C HIS A 160 -15.64 10.85 4.87
N HIS A 161 -16.69 11.63 5.11
CA HIS A 161 -16.50 13.02 5.55
C HIS A 161 -15.88 12.95 6.94
N TYR A 162 -14.55 12.86 6.99
CA TYR A 162 -13.79 12.86 8.23
C TYR A 162 -13.54 14.31 8.64
N GLU A 163 -14.30 14.78 9.62
CA GLU A 163 -14.09 16.07 10.27
C GLU A 163 -13.34 15.81 11.59
N GLN A 164 -12.03 16.08 11.60
CA GLN A 164 -11.21 15.91 12.80
C GLN A 164 -11.19 17.20 13.62
N ASN A 165 -12.06 17.31 14.61
CA ASN A 165 -11.96 18.35 15.63
C ASN A 165 -10.98 17.91 16.72
N VAL A 166 -9.76 18.45 16.69
CA VAL A 166 -8.74 18.21 17.72
C VAL A 166 -8.92 19.24 18.84
N LEU A 167 -9.48 18.82 19.97
CA LEU A 167 -9.56 19.65 21.18
C LEU A 167 -8.34 19.37 22.06
N TYR A 168 -7.47 20.38 22.24
CA TYR A 168 -6.40 20.31 23.22
C TYR A 168 -6.97 20.60 24.60
N MET A 169 -7.02 19.58 25.47
CA MET A 169 -7.13 19.79 26.90
C MET A 169 -5.73 19.68 27.50
N SER A 170 -5.11 20.82 27.79
CA SER A 170 -3.95 20.88 28.66
C SER A 170 -4.40 20.67 30.10
N VAL A 171 -3.81 19.70 30.79
CA VAL A 171 -3.70 19.72 32.25
C VAL A 171 -2.30 20.21 32.58
#